data_AF-A0AA35SFJ8-F1
#
_entry.id   AF-A0AA35SFJ8-F1
#
_cell.length_a   1.000
_cell.length_b   1.000
_cell.length_c   1.000
_cell.angle_alpha   90.00
_cell.angle_beta   90.00
_cell.angle_gamma   90.00
#
_symmetry.space_group_name_H-M   'P 1'
#
loop_
_entity.id
_entity.type
_entity.pdbx_description
1 polymer ?
#
loop_
_entity_poly.entity_id
_entity_poly.type
_entity_poly.pdbx_seq_one_letter_code
_entity_poly.pdbx_strand_id
1 'polypeptide(L)'
;MDFESLIPPNHTSTASPECSDSTSTQSTSAPNITSGILSPLMLLLTLGGVASRLLLSFAVPTLIASWTHGSILVFYLGVSSISAHPMQPFTMTERQTSTVSSVLTIPLKGWPNTGYCATMRFGENKQQIFCMIVDTGSSNTAIASTPHTALGGMEFFDIHSTGDEFINVSKSVGVTYSSGEWSGYLVKGKVGLGDLSMVEGVFALITSSDKFFIERADWAGILGLAYRSLAKPEPGVGTVWDSVRETNGLQDVFTMQLCPPRESTLFPGTFVRQGGYMTLGGINTSLYHTNKPIHYTKIVEERFFNVLLTDISVGDRKLNISCKEFNTDKTIVDSGTTDIYFPEKVFEAIKDCFTEYFKGGLPIVVPEEFWIGERKLLWQAAHVEEIYECFPTIHLSMADHQNSSQQFTLAIVPQVITYSTYSSRSTAGCWCQVFRNTVW
;
A
#
# COMPACT_ATOMS: atom_id res chain seq x y z
N MET A 1 -23.29 5.24 18.64
CA MET A 1 -22.57 5.67 19.86
C MET A 1 -21.95 7.00 19.52
N ASP A 2 -22.41 8.05 20.20
CA ASP A 2 -22.11 9.44 19.88
C ASP A 2 -20.64 9.81 20.10
N PHE A 3 -20.06 10.49 19.12
CA PHE A 3 -18.66 10.92 19.05
C PHE A 3 -18.31 12.12 19.97
N GLU A 4 -19.22 12.57 20.84
CA GLU A 4 -19.03 13.78 21.66
C GLU A 4 -18.47 13.56 23.07
N SER A 5 -18.11 12.34 23.48
CA SER A 5 -17.69 12.07 24.87
C SER A 5 -16.18 11.97 25.14
N LEU A 6 -15.31 12.39 24.21
CA LEU A 6 -13.84 12.33 24.38
C LEU A 6 -13.14 13.71 24.50
N ILE A 7 -13.82 14.75 24.98
CA ILE A 7 -13.20 16.05 25.28
C ILE A 7 -13.34 16.40 26.77
N PRO A 8 -12.26 16.44 27.58
CA PRO A 8 -12.27 17.06 28.90
C PRO A 8 -12.20 18.60 28.79
N PRO A 9 -12.71 19.37 29.77
CA PRO A 9 -12.91 20.81 29.64
C PRO A 9 -11.61 21.62 29.67
N ASN A 10 -11.63 22.70 28.89
CA ASN A 10 -10.63 23.76 28.74
C ASN A 10 -9.91 24.19 30.04
N HIS A 11 -8.57 24.32 29.98
CA HIS A 11 -7.85 25.55 30.36
C HIS A 11 -6.38 25.53 29.84
N THR A 12 -6.08 26.49 28.94
CA THR A 12 -4.78 27.14 28.64
C THR A 12 -3.55 26.36 28.10
N SER A 13 -3.34 26.54 26.79
CA SER A 13 -2.09 26.71 25.99
C SER A 13 -0.92 25.72 26.09
N THR A 14 -0.70 24.92 25.03
CA THR A 14 0.41 25.04 24.04
C THR A 14 0.16 24.06 22.86
N ALA A 15 0.63 24.43 21.67
CA ALA A 15 0.12 24.04 20.34
C ALA A 15 0.39 22.60 19.82
N SER A 16 -0.58 22.09 19.04
CA SER A 16 -0.53 20.98 18.08
C SER A 16 -0.96 21.51 16.69
N PRO A 17 -0.56 20.91 15.55
CA PRO A 17 -0.72 21.54 14.24
C PRO A 17 -2.16 21.43 13.72
N GLU A 18 -2.85 22.57 13.62
CA GLU A 18 -4.15 22.72 12.96
C GLU A 18 -3.97 22.98 11.45
N CYS A 19 -4.76 22.30 10.62
CA CYS A 19 -4.98 22.69 9.22
C CYS A 19 -5.71 24.04 9.19
N SER A 20 -5.01 25.12 8.84
CA SER A 20 -5.60 26.44 8.68
C SER A 20 -5.99 26.72 7.22
N ASP A 21 -7.27 26.99 6.97
CA ASP A 21 -7.79 27.54 5.71
C ASP A 21 -7.41 29.02 5.59
N SER A 22 -6.63 29.40 4.56
CA SER A 22 -6.40 30.81 4.21
C SER A 22 -7.28 31.21 3.02
N THR A 23 -8.40 31.88 3.30
CA THR A 23 -9.14 32.67 2.30
C THR A 23 -8.53 34.06 2.22
N SER A 24 -8.04 34.46 1.04
CA SER A 24 -7.61 35.85 0.80
C SER A 24 -8.59 36.54 -0.13
N THR A 25 -9.21 37.60 0.40
CA THR A 25 -10.02 38.57 -0.29
C THR A 25 -9.09 39.59 -0.98
N GLN A 26 -9.32 39.83 -2.28
CA GLN A 26 -8.67 40.90 -3.03
C GLN A 26 -9.17 42.26 -2.54
N SER A 27 -8.24 43.17 -2.23
CA SER A 27 -8.50 44.61 -2.26
C SER A 27 -7.31 45.36 -2.86
N THR A 28 -7.65 46.40 -3.60
CA THR A 28 -6.84 47.20 -4.50
C THR A 28 -6.08 48.31 -3.75
N SER A 29 -4.84 48.59 -4.18
CA SER A 29 -4.26 49.93 -4.42
C SER A 29 -2.72 49.95 -4.28
N ALA A 30 -2.09 50.76 -5.13
CA ALA A 30 -0.66 50.81 -5.44
C ALA A 30 0.25 51.37 -4.32
N PRO A 31 1.57 51.13 -4.39
CA PRO A 31 2.54 51.94 -3.65
C PRO A 31 3.44 52.78 -4.56
N ASN A 32 3.68 54.01 -4.09
CA ASN A 32 4.68 54.94 -4.57
C ASN A 32 6.10 54.55 -4.10
N ILE A 33 7.06 55.01 -4.90
CA ILE A 33 8.51 54.94 -4.78
C ILE A 33 9.01 55.66 -3.51
N THR A 34 9.90 55.03 -2.74
CA THR A 34 11.04 55.71 -2.10
C THR A 34 12.20 54.74 -1.82
N SER A 35 13.40 55.22 -2.15
CA SER A 35 14.73 54.63 -1.99
C SER A 35 15.24 54.54 -0.55
N GLY A 36 16.05 53.53 -0.26
CA GLY A 36 16.90 53.48 0.95
C GLY A 36 17.95 52.36 0.87
N ILE A 37 19.22 52.77 0.80
CA ILE A 37 20.44 51.93 0.76
C ILE A 37 20.99 51.80 2.20
N LEU A 38 21.46 50.62 2.63
CA LEU A 38 22.78 50.35 3.29
C LEU A 38 22.86 48.98 4.02
N SER A 39 23.76 48.14 3.48
CA SER A 39 24.72 47.15 4.05
C SER A 39 24.46 46.21 5.25
N PRO A 40 25.14 45.03 5.25
CA PRO A 40 25.01 43.96 6.24
C PRO A 40 26.01 44.08 7.41
N LEU A 41 25.66 43.54 8.58
CA LEU A 41 26.58 43.41 9.71
C LEU A 41 27.00 41.94 9.90
N MET A 42 28.30 41.71 9.73
CA MET A 42 29.03 40.49 10.06
C MET A 42 29.57 40.64 11.50
N LEU A 43 29.50 39.60 12.34
CA LEU A 43 30.21 39.56 13.63
C LEU A 43 30.96 38.24 13.79
N LEU A 44 32.26 38.35 14.06
CA LEU A 44 33.22 37.27 14.18
C LEU A 44 33.91 37.33 15.55
N LEU A 45 34.02 36.16 16.21
CA LEU A 45 35.01 35.69 17.20
C LEU A 45 35.28 36.47 18.49
N THR A 46 35.30 35.74 19.62
CA THR A 46 36.54 35.51 20.39
C THR A 46 36.54 34.15 21.11
N LEU A 47 37.66 33.44 20.97
CA LEU A 47 38.09 32.25 21.73
C LEU A 47 38.53 32.62 23.16
N GLY A 48 38.35 31.68 24.10
CA GLY A 48 38.98 31.70 25.41
C GLY A 48 38.90 30.33 26.06
N GLY A 49 39.94 29.51 25.91
CA GLY A 49 40.11 28.27 26.66
C GLY A 49 40.96 28.49 27.92
N VAL A 50 40.71 27.70 28.97
CA VAL A 50 41.73 27.29 29.95
C VAL A 50 41.42 25.87 30.45
N ALA A 51 42.50 25.14 30.68
CA ALA A 51 42.70 23.72 30.87
C ALA A 51 42.25 23.10 32.22
N SER A 52 42.23 21.76 32.17
CA SER A 52 42.62 20.79 33.21
C SER A 52 41.64 20.46 34.35
N ARG A 53 41.21 19.18 34.39
CA ARG A 53 41.77 18.16 35.30
C ARG A 53 41.21 16.76 35.01
N LEU A 54 42.14 15.81 35.02
CA LEU A 54 42.00 14.37 34.90
C LEU A 54 41.57 13.77 36.25
N LEU A 55 40.67 12.79 36.27
CA LEU A 55 40.55 11.78 37.34
C LEU A 55 39.89 10.51 36.78
N LEU A 56 40.66 9.42 36.74
CA LEU A 56 40.20 8.04 36.55
C LEU A 56 39.95 7.42 37.93
N SER A 57 38.88 6.64 38.09
CA SER A 57 38.84 5.50 39.02
C SER A 57 37.77 4.49 38.60
N PHE A 58 38.12 3.22 38.77
CA PHE A 58 37.43 2.01 38.33
C PHE A 58 36.38 1.50 39.35
N ALA A 59 35.40 0.74 38.84
CA ALA A 59 35.10 -0.66 39.20
C ALA A 59 33.66 -1.04 39.67
N VAL A 60 33.18 -2.15 39.04
CA VAL A 60 32.22 -3.22 39.43
C VAL A 60 30.68 -3.00 39.42
N PRO A 61 29.86 -4.08 39.25
CA PRO A 61 28.79 -4.10 38.25
C PRO A 61 27.41 -4.22 38.89
N THR A 62 26.38 -3.73 38.20
CA THR A 62 25.00 -4.05 38.60
C THR A 62 24.20 -4.43 37.38
N LEU A 63 23.76 -5.70 37.34
CA LEU A 63 22.65 -6.13 36.50
C LEU A 63 21.43 -5.28 36.89
N ILE A 64 20.95 -4.47 35.96
CA ILE A 64 19.56 -4.02 35.94
C ILE A 64 19.06 -4.32 34.54
N ALA A 65 18.16 -5.31 34.46
CA ALA A 65 17.31 -5.48 33.29
C ALA A 65 16.38 -4.26 33.22
N SER A 66 16.41 -3.52 32.13
CA SER A 66 15.29 -2.65 31.76
C SER A 66 15.18 -2.54 30.25
N TRP A 67 14.03 -2.96 29.77
CA TRP A 67 13.52 -2.80 28.42
C TRP A 67 13.56 -1.34 27.99
N THR A 68 14.17 -1.04 26.84
CA THR A 68 13.78 0.12 26.03
C THR A 68 13.87 -0.25 24.54
N HIS A 69 12.76 -0.05 23.86
CA HIS A 69 12.67 0.04 22.40
C HIS A 69 13.49 1.26 21.96
N GLY A 70 14.34 1.09 20.96
CA GLY A 70 15.10 2.19 20.39
C GLY A 70 16.13 1.71 19.39
N SER A 71 15.73 1.61 18.13
CA SER A 71 16.67 1.44 17.02
C SER A 71 17.52 2.72 16.91
N ILE A 72 18.79 2.64 17.30
CA ILE A 72 19.81 3.66 17.03
C ILE A 72 20.37 3.40 15.62
N LEU A 73 20.25 4.39 14.74
CA LEU A 73 20.91 4.39 13.43
C LEU A 73 22.29 5.04 13.57
N VAL A 74 23.33 4.33 13.16
CA VAL A 74 24.73 4.80 13.12
C VAL A 74 24.96 5.61 11.84
N PHE A 75 25.51 6.82 11.97
CA PHE A 75 25.98 7.62 10.84
C PHE A 75 27.35 7.12 10.37
N TYR A 76 27.50 6.86 9.07
CA TYR A 76 28.81 6.79 8.41
C TYR A 76 28.97 8.00 7.49
N LEU A 77 29.83 8.92 7.90
CA LEU A 77 30.40 9.95 7.04
C LEU A 77 31.72 9.42 6.46
N GLY A 78 31.70 9.05 5.19
CA GLY A 78 32.93 8.77 4.43
C GLY A 78 33.42 10.05 3.76
N VAL A 79 34.43 10.69 4.34
CA VAL A 79 35.25 11.73 3.68
C VAL A 79 36.54 11.08 3.20
N SER A 80 36.89 11.32 1.94
CA SER A 80 38.07 10.78 1.27
C SER A 80 39.36 11.48 1.73
N SER A 81 40.36 10.64 2.06
CA SER A 81 41.83 10.79 1.88
C SER A 81 42.60 11.92 2.60
N ILE A 82 43.62 11.53 3.39
CA ILE A 82 45.07 11.62 3.05
C ILE A 82 45.97 10.99 4.16
N SER A 83 46.97 10.22 3.68
CA SER A 83 48.31 9.88 4.23
C SER A 83 48.54 9.00 5.49
N ALA A 84 48.91 7.75 5.18
CA ALA A 84 50.00 6.89 5.69
C ALA A 84 50.68 7.12 7.07
N HIS A 85 50.64 6.06 7.91
CA HIS A 85 51.82 5.37 8.47
C HIS A 85 51.44 3.97 9.01
N PRO A 86 52.36 2.97 9.06
CA PRO A 86 52.03 1.58 9.35
C PRO A 86 52.30 1.18 10.81
N MET A 87 51.38 0.45 11.46
CA MET A 87 51.71 -0.43 12.58
C MET A 87 50.82 -1.69 12.58
N GLN A 88 51.44 -2.80 13.00
CA GLN A 88 51.04 -4.20 12.93
C GLN A 88 49.86 -4.61 13.86
N PRO A 89 49.27 -5.82 13.68
CA PRO A 89 47.87 -6.08 13.99
C PRO A 89 47.63 -6.42 15.45
N PHE A 90 46.58 -5.85 16.02
CA PHE A 90 45.94 -6.34 17.24
C PHE A 90 44.77 -7.22 16.80
N THR A 91 44.89 -8.54 16.99
CA THR A 91 43.79 -9.48 16.81
C THR A 91 42.79 -9.31 17.96
N MET A 92 41.66 -8.66 17.70
CA MET A 92 40.44 -8.91 18.46
C MET A 92 39.40 -9.53 17.54
N THR A 93 38.96 -10.70 17.99
CA THR A 93 37.92 -11.54 17.45
C THR A 93 36.60 -10.78 17.40
N GLU A 94 36.21 -10.28 16.24
CA GLU A 94 34.83 -9.89 16.01
C GLU A 94 34.10 -11.09 15.41
N ARG A 95 33.37 -11.79 16.27
CA ARG A 95 32.36 -12.74 15.83
C ARG A 95 31.30 -11.90 15.11
N GLN A 96 31.45 -11.73 13.80
CA GLN A 96 30.40 -11.21 12.93
C GLN A 96 29.21 -12.15 13.05
N THR A 97 28.28 -11.83 13.96
CA THR A 97 26.91 -12.28 13.79
C THR A 97 26.32 -11.41 12.69
N SER A 98 26.57 -11.83 11.44
CA SER A 98 25.83 -11.33 10.29
C SER A 98 24.37 -11.75 10.47
N THR A 99 23.56 -10.90 11.09
CA THR A 99 22.11 -10.96 10.90
C THR A 99 21.84 -10.52 9.48
N VAL A 100 21.92 -11.47 8.54
CA VAL A 100 21.35 -11.27 7.20
C VAL A 100 19.86 -11.07 7.44
N SER A 101 19.38 -9.83 7.37
CA SER A 101 17.94 -9.57 7.24
C SER A 101 17.52 -10.20 5.92
N SER A 102 16.93 -11.39 5.98
CA SER A 102 16.50 -12.14 4.80
C SER A 102 15.33 -11.43 4.16
N VAL A 103 15.62 -10.55 3.20
CA VAL A 103 14.63 -9.98 2.29
C VAL A 103 14.24 -11.10 1.31
N LEU A 104 12.97 -11.49 1.31
CA LEU A 104 12.47 -12.61 0.50
C LEU A 104 11.49 -12.09 -0.55
N THR A 105 11.71 -12.39 -1.83
CA THR A 105 10.82 -11.95 -2.92
C THR A 105 10.08 -13.15 -3.50
N ILE A 106 8.75 -13.08 -3.54
CA ILE A 106 7.89 -14.07 -4.17
C ILE A 106 7.21 -13.49 -5.42
N PRO A 107 7.07 -14.27 -6.49
CA PRO A 107 6.36 -13.82 -7.69
C PRO A 107 4.85 -13.77 -7.44
N LEU A 108 4.21 -12.77 -8.02
CA LEU A 108 2.75 -12.65 -8.10
C LEU A 108 2.28 -13.01 -9.51
N LYS A 109 1.05 -13.51 -9.58
CA LYS A 109 0.36 -13.82 -10.84
C LYS A 109 -0.94 -13.00 -10.91
N GLY A 110 -1.53 -12.89 -12.08
CA GLY A 110 -2.75 -12.12 -12.28
C GLY A 110 -2.50 -10.68 -12.76
N TRP A 111 -3.55 -9.86 -12.70
CA TRP A 111 -3.63 -8.53 -13.27
C TRP A 111 -4.82 -7.78 -12.63
N PRO A 112 -4.94 -6.45 -12.78
CA PRO A 112 -5.84 -5.64 -11.95
C PRO A 112 -7.30 -6.15 -11.90
N ASN A 113 -7.92 -6.46 -13.04
CA ASN A 113 -9.33 -6.84 -13.08
C ASN A 113 -9.68 -8.17 -12.40
N THR A 114 -8.71 -9.07 -12.26
CA THR A 114 -8.92 -10.37 -11.60
C THR A 114 -8.20 -10.45 -10.27
N GLY A 115 -7.51 -9.39 -9.85
CA GLY A 115 -6.62 -9.38 -8.70
C GLY A 115 -5.26 -10.04 -8.97
N TYR A 116 -4.32 -9.73 -8.08
CA TYR A 116 -3.00 -10.33 -8.03
C TYR A 116 -2.97 -11.40 -6.94
N CYS A 117 -2.39 -12.55 -7.23
CA CYS A 117 -2.35 -13.68 -6.31
C CYS A 117 -0.93 -14.21 -6.10
N ALA A 118 -0.68 -14.68 -4.88
CA ALA A 118 0.53 -15.41 -4.50
C ALA A 118 0.22 -16.90 -4.43
N THR A 119 1.21 -17.74 -4.73
CA THR A 119 1.09 -19.19 -4.51
C THR A 119 1.17 -19.48 -3.02
N MET A 120 0.18 -20.22 -2.50
CA MET A 120 0.16 -20.74 -1.14
C MET A 120 0.04 -22.26 -1.15
N ARG A 121 0.58 -22.89 -0.11
CA ARG A 121 0.59 -24.34 0.09
C ARG A 121 -0.12 -24.66 1.41
N PHE A 122 -0.98 -25.65 1.41
CA PHE A 122 -1.77 -26.07 2.56
C PHE A 122 -1.55 -27.54 2.84
N GLY A 123 -1.24 -27.88 4.09
CA GLY A 123 -0.90 -29.24 4.53
C GLY A 123 0.59 -29.51 4.41
N GLU A 124 1.11 -30.43 5.22
CA GLU A 124 2.54 -30.77 5.30
C GLU A 124 2.87 -32.07 4.56
N ASN A 125 2.14 -33.17 4.81
CA ASN A 125 2.40 -34.46 4.16
C ASN A 125 1.81 -34.53 2.74
N LYS A 126 0.63 -33.93 2.53
CA LYS A 126 -0.04 -33.86 1.22
C LYS A 126 -0.39 -32.41 0.91
N GLN A 127 0.59 -31.70 0.38
CA GLN A 127 0.45 -30.28 0.08
C GLN A 127 -0.52 -30.06 -1.07
N GLN A 128 -1.54 -29.26 -0.84
CA GLN A 128 -2.38 -28.69 -1.89
C GLN A 128 -1.95 -27.25 -2.16
N ILE A 129 -1.89 -26.87 -3.44
CA ILE A 129 -1.26 -25.62 -3.87
C ILE A 129 -2.29 -24.77 -4.60
N PHE A 130 -2.49 -23.55 -4.14
CA PHE A 130 -3.48 -22.63 -4.70
C PHE A 130 -2.88 -21.24 -4.94
N CYS A 131 -3.46 -20.51 -5.89
CA CYS A 131 -3.25 -19.07 -5.95
C CYS A 131 -4.26 -18.38 -5.03
N MET A 132 -3.78 -17.49 -4.17
CA MET A 132 -4.59 -16.74 -3.20
C MET A 132 -4.38 -15.26 -3.46
N ILE A 133 -5.46 -14.48 -3.65
CA ILE A 133 -5.35 -13.03 -3.84
C ILE A 133 -4.56 -12.43 -2.66
N VAL A 134 -3.58 -11.58 -2.95
CA VAL A 134 -2.89 -10.80 -1.92
C VAL A 134 -3.70 -9.54 -1.64
N ASP A 135 -4.30 -9.47 -0.46
CA ASP A 135 -5.29 -8.46 -0.12
C ASP A 135 -4.88 -7.63 1.10
N THR A 136 -4.54 -6.36 0.89
CA THR A 136 -4.25 -5.39 1.96
C THR A 136 -5.51 -4.72 2.52
N GLY A 137 -6.69 -5.00 1.96
CA GLY A 137 -8.01 -4.55 2.41
C GLY A 137 -8.70 -5.49 3.42
N SER A 138 -8.15 -6.68 3.70
CA SER A 138 -8.68 -7.60 4.72
C SER A 138 -7.59 -8.37 5.48
N SER A 139 -7.96 -9.08 6.55
CA SER A 139 -7.02 -9.76 7.46
C SER A 139 -7.20 -11.27 7.55
N ASN A 140 -8.29 -11.81 7.00
CA ASN A 140 -8.53 -13.25 7.03
C ASN A 140 -7.90 -13.89 5.80
N THR A 141 -7.12 -14.96 6.01
CA THR A 141 -6.86 -15.91 4.93
C THR A 141 -8.05 -16.85 4.83
N ALA A 142 -8.62 -17.01 3.64
CA ALA A 142 -9.79 -17.85 3.42
C ALA A 142 -9.71 -18.56 2.06
N ILE A 143 -10.00 -19.85 2.02
CA ILE A 143 -9.88 -20.70 0.82
C ILE A 143 -11.17 -21.46 0.54
N ALA A 144 -11.53 -21.60 -0.73
CA ALA A 144 -12.63 -22.47 -1.16
C ALA A 144 -12.44 -23.89 -0.63
N SER A 145 -13.42 -24.44 0.09
CA SER A 145 -13.41 -25.83 0.57
C SER A 145 -14.56 -26.68 0.05
N THR A 146 -15.39 -26.10 -0.82
CA THR A 146 -16.51 -26.77 -1.47
C THR A 146 -16.52 -26.42 -2.96
N PRO A 147 -17.05 -27.31 -3.83
CA PRO A 147 -17.22 -26.98 -5.25
C PRO A 147 -18.00 -25.67 -5.43
N HIS A 148 -17.52 -24.80 -6.32
CA HIS A 148 -18.20 -23.54 -6.64
C HIS A 148 -18.15 -23.31 -8.16
N THR A 149 -19.27 -22.92 -8.76
CA THR A 149 -19.40 -22.78 -10.23
C THR A 149 -18.44 -21.73 -10.81
N ALA A 150 -18.26 -20.60 -10.11
CA ALA A 150 -17.36 -19.54 -10.54
C ALA A 150 -15.86 -19.90 -10.51
N LEU A 151 -15.47 -21.00 -9.83
CA LEU A 151 -14.11 -21.52 -9.93
C LEU A 151 -13.83 -22.19 -11.29
N GLY A 152 -14.83 -22.33 -12.16
CA GLY A 152 -14.62 -22.72 -13.56
C GLY A 152 -14.02 -24.11 -13.75
N GLY A 153 -14.18 -25.02 -12.77
CA GLY A 153 -13.58 -26.36 -12.76
C GLY A 153 -12.20 -26.43 -12.10
N MET A 154 -11.69 -25.35 -11.51
CA MET A 154 -10.51 -25.40 -10.64
C MET A 154 -10.76 -26.26 -9.39
N GLU A 155 -9.68 -26.83 -8.87
CA GLU A 155 -9.69 -27.52 -7.59
C GLU A 155 -10.00 -26.55 -6.45
N PHE A 156 -10.71 -27.05 -5.44
CA PHE A 156 -10.91 -26.42 -4.14
C PHE A 156 -10.12 -27.22 -3.10
N PHE A 157 -9.88 -26.62 -1.93
CA PHE A 157 -9.16 -27.29 -0.86
C PHE A 157 -9.95 -28.46 -0.28
N ASP A 158 -9.44 -29.67 -0.45
CA ASP A 158 -10.01 -30.87 0.16
C ASP A 158 -9.30 -31.18 1.48
N ILE A 159 -9.87 -30.71 2.60
CA ILE A 159 -9.36 -30.98 3.95
C ILE A 159 -9.29 -32.48 4.30
N HIS A 160 -10.10 -33.33 3.66
CA HIS A 160 -10.08 -34.78 3.95
C HIS A 160 -8.89 -35.47 3.29
N SER A 161 -8.37 -34.90 2.20
CA SER A 161 -7.21 -35.47 1.50
C SER A 161 -5.91 -35.36 2.30
N THR A 162 -5.81 -34.43 3.25
CA THR A 162 -4.57 -34.07 3.94
C THR A 162 -4.23 -34.93 5.16
N GLY A 163 -5.11 -35.85 5.57
CA GLY A 163 -5.01 -36.50 6.88
C GLY A 163 -5.33 -35.53 8.02
N ASP A 164 -5.28 -36.00 9.27
CA ASP A 164 -5.65 -35.24 10.49
C ASP A 164 -4.68 -34.06 10.83
N GLU A 165 -4.16 -33.36 9.82
CA GLU A 165 -3.21 -32.24 9.91
C GLU A 165 -3.85 -30.92 10.31
N PHE A 166 -5.18 -30.83 10.28
CA PHE A 166 -5.93 -29.61 10.53
C PHE A 166 -6.80 -29.74 11.77
N ILE A 167 -6.69 -28.76 12.64
CA ILE A 167 -7.52 -28.62 13.84
C ILE A 167 -8.69 -27.72 13.48
N ASN A 168 -9.90 -28.27 13.51
CA ASN A 168 -11.10 -27.47 13.37
C ASN A 168 -11.29 -26.60 14.61
N VAL A 169 -11.21 -25.28 14.44
CA VAL A 169 -11.42 -24.31 15.53
C VAL A 169 -12.93 -24.14 15.81
N SER A 170 -13.78 -24.71 14.95
CA SER A 170 -15.26 -24.75 15.02
C SER A 170 -15.91 -23.37 15.15
N LYS A 171 -15.18 -22.31 14.81
CA LYS A 171 -15.66 -20.94 14.89
C LYS A 171 -16.19 -20.53 13.52
N SER A 172 -17.50 -20.34 13.43
CA SER A 172 -18.14 -19.78 12.24
C SER A 172 -17.59 -18.38 11.98
N VAL A 173 -17.36 -18.08 10.71
CA VAL A 173 -16.83 -16.81 10.23
C VAL A 173 -17.51 -16.44 8.93
N GLY A 174 -17.81 -15.16 8.77
CA GLY A 174 -18.33 -14.60 7.54
C GLY A 174 -17.81 -13.19 7.33
N VAL A 175 -17.60 -12.83 6.07
CA VAL A 175 -17.07 -11.53 5.66
C VAL A 175 -17.89 -11.03 4.47
N THR A 176 -18.41 -9.82 4.61
CA THR A 176 -19.13 -9.11 3.56
C THR A 176 -18.26 -7.94 3.08
N TYR A 177 -18.04 -7.88 1.78
CA TYR A 177 -17.36 -6.82 1.05
C TYR A 177 -18.39 -6.00 0.26
N SER A 178 -17.96 -4.92 -0.38
CA SER A 178 -18.83 -4.09 -1.22
C SER A 178 -19.45 -4.87 -2.39
N SER A 179 -18.72 -5.83 -2.97
CA SER A 179 -19.12 -6.54 -4.18
C SER A 179 -19.50 -8.01 -3.97
N GLY A 180 -19.46 -8.53 -2.75
CA GLY A 180 -19.75 -9.94 -2.46
C GLY A 180 -19.46 -10.35 -1.03
N GLU A 181 -19.68 -11.62 -0.72
CA GLU A 181 -19.49 -12.17 0.62
C GLU A 181 -19.09 -13.63 0.60
N TRP A 182 -18.52 -14.10 1.71
CA TRP A 182 -18.29 -15.51 1.96
C TRP A 182 -18.53 -15.85 3.44
N SER A 183 -18.84 -17.12 3.69
CA SER A 183 -18.95 -17.70 5.02
C SER A 183 -18.37 -19.09 5.09
N GLY A 184 -18.00 -19.50 6.30
CA GLY A 184 -17.24 -20.71 6.54
C GLY A 184 -16.88 -20.91 8.01
N TYR A 185 -15.81 -21.65 8.25
CA TYR A 185 -15.31 -21.90 9.60
C TYR A 185 -13.78 -21.84 9.65
N LEU A 186 -13.25 -21.42 10.80
CA LEU A 186 -11.81 -21.36 11.03
C LEU A 186 -11.21 -22.73 11.29
N VAL A 187 -10.07 -22.97 10.67
CA VAL A 187 -9.18 -24.11 10.92
C VAL A 187 -7.79 -23.61 11.26
N LYS A 188 -7.04 -24.43 11.97
CA LYS A 188 -5.63 -24.21 12.28
C LYS A 188 -4.82 -25.35 11.69
N GLY A 189 -3.75 -25.04 10.95
CA GLY A 189 -2.91 -26.06 10.35
C GLY A 189 -1.67 -25.49 9.67
N LYS A 190 -0.96 -26.35 8.93
CA LYS A 190 0.26 -25.97 8.22
C LYS A 190 -0.06 -25.25 6.91
N VAL A 191 0.51 -24.06 6.75
CA VAL A 191 0.36 -23.20 5.58
C VAL A 191 1.74 -22.65 5.17
N GLY A 192 2.01 -22.54 3.87
CA GLY A 192 3.22 -21.94 3.33
C GLY A 192 2.90 -20.85 2.33
N LEU A 193 3.68 -19.77 2.33
CA LEU A 193 3.62 -18.70 1.34
C LEU A 193 4.79 -18.87 0.36
N GLY A 194 4.52 -19.01 -0.93
CA GLY A 194 5.54 -19.35 -1.94
C GLY A 194 6.37 -20.56 -1.52
N ASP A 195 7.69 -20.43 -1.62
CA ASP A 195 8.66 -21.48 -1.26
C ASP A 195 9.19 -21.36 0.18
N LEU A 196 8.61 -20.48 1.02
CA LEU A 196 8.99 -20.36 2.43
C LEU A 196 8.66 -21.63 3.23
N SER A 197 9.26 -21.79 4.40
CA SER A 197 8.93 -22.92 5.28
C SER A 197 7.44 -22.92 5.65
N MET A 198 6.86 -24.11 5.78
CA MET A 198 5.48 -24.27 6.26
C MET A 198 5.39 -23.78 7.71
N VAL A 199 4.44 -22.88 7.98
CA VAL A 199 4.16 -22.31 9.30
C VAL A 199 2.81 -22.78 9.83
N GLU A 200 2.61 -22.70 11.13
CA GLU A 200 1.29 -22.92 11.71
C GLU A 200 0.47 -21.62 11.57
N GLY A 201 -0.69 -21.71 10.92
CA GLY A 201 -1.55 -20.55 10.66
C GLY A 201 -3.03 -20.86 10.88
N VAL A 202 -3.80 -19.80 11.11
CA VAL A 202 -5.27 -19.85 11.17
C VAL A 202 -5.82 -19.31 9.86
N PHE A 203 -6.75 -20.03 9.24
CA PHE A 203 -7.42 -19.63 8.01
C PHE A 203 -8.85 -20.18 7.96
N ALA A 204 -9.68 -19.63 7.09
CA ALA A 204 -11.07 -20.03 6.94
C ALA A 204 -11.27 -20.99 5.76
N LEU A 205 -12.11 -21.99 5.98
CA LEU A 205 -12.64 -22.85 4.92
C LEU A 205 -13.98 -22.27 4.45
N ILE A 206 -14.00 -21.72 3.24
CA ILE A 206 -15.18 -21.13 2.62
C ILE A 206 -16.10 -22.25 2.14
N THR A 207 -17.28 -22.33 2.75
CA THR A 207 -18.32 -23.30 2.40
C THR A 207 -19.50 -22.68 1.66
N SER A 208 -19.62 -21.35 1.68
CA SER A 208 -20.65 -20.60 0.96
C SER A 208 -20.12 -19.22 0.58
N SER A 209 -20.49 -18.74 -0.59
CA SER A 209 -20.14 -17.40 -1.06
C SER A 209 -21.17 -16.89 -2.05
N ASP A 210 -21.33 -15.56 -2.10
CA ASP A 210 -22.06 -14.86 -3.16
C ASP A 210 -21.17 -13.78 -3.75
N LYS A 211 -21.00 -13.78 -5.08
CA LYS A 211 -20.18 -12.81 -5.83
C LYS A 211 -18.74 -12.59 -5.33
N PHE A 212 -18.21 -13.49 -4.51
CA PHE A 212 -16.82 -13.44 -4.06
C PHE A 212 -15.87 -13.97 -5.15
N PHE A 213 -16.10 -15.20 -5.62
CA PHE A 213 -15.27 -15.79 -6.68
C PHE A 213 -15.61 -15.19 -8.04
N ILE A 214 -14.58 -14.76 -8.77
CA ILE A 214 -14.69 -14.19 -10.11
C ILE A 214 -14.39 -15.28 -11.14
N GLU A 215 -15.28 -15.45 -12.11
CA GLU A 215 -15.07 -16.41 -13.20
C GLU A 215 -13.75 -16.14 -13.94
N ARG A 216 -12.94 -17.20 -14.11
CA ARG A 216 -11.66 -17.17 -14.83
C ARG A 216 -10.57 -16.29 -14.20
N ALA A 217 -10.69 -15.99 -12.91
CA ALA A 217 -9.67 -15.24 -12.19
C ALA A 217 -8.47 -16.10 -11.73
N ASP A 218 -8.59 -17.42 -11.82
CA ASP A 218 -7.53 -18.42 -11.58
C ASP A 218 -6.91 -18.36 -10.17
N TRP A 219 -7.68 -17.93 -9.16
CA TRP A 219 -7.37 -18.02 -7.74
C TRP A 219 -8.51 -18.70 -6.96
N ALA A 220 -8.17 -19.33 -5.83
CA ALA A 220 -9.08 -20.17 -5.05
C ALA A 220 -9.43 -19.58 -3.67
N GLY A 221 -8.91 -18.40 -3.36
CA GLY A 221 -9.22 -17.69 -2.13
C GLY A 221 -8.39 -16.42 -1.96
N ILE A 222 -8.30 -15.97 -0.71
CA ILE A 222 -7.71 -14.70 -0.32
C ILE A 222 -6.69 -14.87 0.81
N LEU A 223 -5.62 -14.10 0.75
CA LEU A 223 -4.60 -13.91 1.78
C LEU A 223 -4.73 -12.48 2.29
N GLY A 224 -5.43 -12.33 3.42
CA GLY A 224 -5.53 -11.05 4.11
C GLY A 224 -4.20 -10.64 4.75
N LEU A 225 -3.76 -9.40 4.47
CA LEU A 225 -2.50 -8.81 4.90
C LEU A 225 -2.67 -7.61 5.82
N ALA A 226 -3.91 -7.13 6.02
CA ALA A 226 -4.22 -6.07 6.96
C ALA A 226 -4.10 -6.54 8.42
N TYR A 227 -4.15 -5.60 9.35
CA TYR A 227 -3.91 -5.84 10.77
C TYR A 227 -4.94 -6.77 11.43
N ARG A 228 -4.50 -7.60 12.37
CA ARG A 228 -5.34 -8.52 13.17
C ARG A 228 -6.59 -7.88 13.82
N SER A 229 -6.61 -6.56 14.01
CA SER A 229 -7.76 -5.81 14.54
C SER A 229 -8.97 -5.82 13.60
N LEU A 230 -8.75 -6.05 12.30
CA LEU A 230 -9.79 -6.18 11.28
C LEU A 230 -10.24 -7.65 11.08
N ALA A 231 -9.50 -8.62 11.62
CA ALA A 231 -9.80 -10.03 11.46
C ALA A 231 -11.19 -10.41 12.00
N LYS A 232 -11.78 -11.41 11.35
CA LYS A 232 -13.07 -12.01 11.69
C LYS A 232 -12.90 -13.43 12.25
N PRO A 233 -13.84 -13.89 13.07
CA PRO A 233 -15.07 -13.20 13.50
C PRO A 233 -14.85 -12.15 14.60
N GLU A 234 -13.67 -12.09 15.22
CA GLU A 234 -13.34 -11.08 16.23
C GLU A 234 -11.91 -10.53 16.05
N PRO A 235 -11.66 -9.28 16.47
CA PRO A 235 -10.31 -8.72 16.49
C PRO A 235 -9.35 -9.61 17.27
N GLY A 236 -8.14 -9.82 16.73
CA GLY A 236 -7.07 -10.57 17.39
C GLY A 236 -6.94 -12.03 16.98
N VAL A 237 -7.83 -12.55 16.12
CA VAL A 237 -7.56 -13.80 15.40
C VAL A 237 -6.25 -13.65 14.63
N GLY A 238 -5.33 -14.61 14.80
CA GLY A 238 -4.01 -14.57 14.15
C GLY A 238 -4.12 -14.59 12.63
N THR A 239 -3.26 -13.82 11.96
CA THR A 239 -3.18 -13.79 10.49
C THR A 239 -2.08 -14.72 10.00
N VAL A 240 -2.19 -15.22 8.75
CA VAL A 240 -1.11 -16.02 8.14
C VAL A 240 0.16 -15.17 7.98
N TRP A 241 0.03 -13.87 7.68
CA TRP A 241 1.18 -12.98 7.57
C TRP A 241 1.98 -12.91 8.87
N ASP A 242 1.30 -12.75 10.01
CA ASP A 242 1.96 -12.72 11.32
C ASP A 242 2.71 -14.03 11.59
N SER A 243 2.06 -15.18 11.35
CA SER A 243 2.70 -16.50 11.46
C SER A 243 3.94 -16.66 10.58
N VAL A 244 3.86 -16.20 9.31
CA VAL A 244 4.99 -16.26 8.36
C VAL A 244 6.15 -15.40 8.86
N ARG A 245 5.86 -14.15 9.23
CA ARG A 245 6.87 -13.19 9.67
C ARG A 245 7.58 -13.67 10.95
N GLU A 246 6.82 -14.07 11.96
CA GLU A 246 7.36 -14.54 13.24
C GLU A 246 8.21 -15.80 13.09
N THR A 247 7.73 -16.79 12.34
CA THR A 247 8.44 -18.08 12.16
C THR A 247 9.74 -17.91 11.36
N ASN A 248 9.74 -17.01 10.37
CA ASN A 248 10.90 -16.79 9.50
C ASN A 248 11.83 -15.67 10.00
N GLY A 249 11.55 -15.05 11.16
CA GLY A 249 12.36 -13.96 11.71
C GLY A 249 12.41 -12.72 10.80
N LEU A 250 11.34 -12.47 10.04
CA LEU A 250 11.27 -11.36 9.11
C LEU A 250 10.99 -10.05 9.85
N GLN A 251 11.48 -8.93 9.30
CA GLN A 251 11.00 -7.62 9.72
C GLN A 251 9.51 -7.49 9.42
N ASP A 252 8.79 -6.71 10.23
CA ASP A 252 7.37 -6.42 10.03
C ASP A 252 7.14 -5.42 8.89
N VAL A 253 7.45 -5.86 7.68
CA VAL A 253 7.28 -5.06 6.48
C VAL A 253 7.18 -5.99 5.28
N PHE A 254 6.31 -5.62 4.35
CA PHE A 254 6.31 -6.16 3.01
C PHE A 254 6.15 -5.03 1.99
N THR A 255 6.60 -5.26 0.76
CA THR A 255 6.40 -4.32 -0.36
C THR A 255 5.83 -5.05 -1.56
N MET A 256 4.95 -4.41 -2.30
CA MET A 256 4.32 -4.99 -3.49
C MET A 256 4.67 -4.18 -4.72
N GLN A 257 5.06 -4.88 -5.79
CA GLN A 257 5.17 -4.34 -7.13
C GLN A 257 4.13 -5.03 -7.98
N LEU A 258 3.05 -4.33 -8.34
CA LEU A 258 1.99 -4.83 -9.19
C LEU A 258 2.25 -4.38 -10.63
N CYS A 259 2.54 -5.35 -11.50
CA CYS A 259 2.96 -5.13 -12.87
C CYS A 259 1.83 -5.59 -13.81
N PRO A 260 0.93 -4.70 -14.24
CA PRO A 260 -0.04 -5.07 -15.26
C PRO A 260 0.69 -5.51 -16.54
N PRO A 261 0.21 -6.58 -17.21
CA PRO A 261 0.77 -7.03 -18.48
C PRO A 261 0.69 -5.91 -19.52
N ARG A 262 1.68 -5.84 -20.41
CA ARG A 262 1.62 -4.92 -21.55
C ARG A 262 0.57 -5.40 -22.55
N GLU A 263 -0.17 -4.44 -23.08
CA GLU A 263 -1.34 -4.54 -23.97
C GLU A 263 -1.26 -5.58 -25.10
N SER A 264 -0.06 -5.92 -25.60
CA SER A 264 0.15 -6.85 -26.72
C SER A 264 0.10 -8.35 -26.37
N THR A 265 -0.04 -8.74 -25.10
CA THR A 265 0.08 -10.16 -24.69
C THR A 265 -1.22 -10.80 -24.16
N LEU A 266 -2.32 -10.05 -24.08
CA LEU A 266 -3.56 -10.52 -23.48
C LEU A 266 -4.56 -11.03 -24.53
N PHE A 267 -4.54 -12.34 -24.80
CA PHE A 267 -5.70 -13.01 -25.39
C PHE A 267 -6.76 -13.28 -24.30
N PRO A 268 -8.06 -13.25 -24.60
CA PRO A 268 -9.10 -13.63 -23.64
C PRO A 268 -8.81 -15.04 -23.07
N GLY A 269 -8.70 -15.15 -21.73
CA GLY A 269 -8.36 -16.40 -21.05
C GLY A 269 -6.86 -16.65 -20.85
N THR A 270 -5.99 -15.66 -21.09
CA THR A 270 -4.56 -15.79 -20.79
C THR A 270 -4.28 -15.43 -19.34
N PHE A 271 -3.89 -16.41 -18.53
CA PHE A 271 -3.40 -16.17 -17.19
C PHE A 271 -2.01 -15.52 -17.22
N VAL A 272 -1.89 -14.34 -16.63
CA VAL A 272 -0.61 -13.61 -16.54
C VAL A 272 0.27 -14.29 -15.50
N ARG A 273 1.22 -15.09 -15.96
CA ARG A 273 2.11 -15.90 -15.11
C ARG A 273 3.09 -15.06 -14.28
N GLN A 274 3.30 -13.81 -14.64
CA GLN A 274 4.18 -12.87 -13.96
C GLN A 274 3.49 -11.51 -13.89
N GLY A 275 2.64 -11.36 -12.87
CA GLY A 275 1.88 -10.13 -12.60
C GLY A 275 2.61 -9.16 -11.67
N GLY A 276 3.75 -9.54 -11.11
CA GLY A 276 4.48 -8.67 -10.19
C GLY A 276 5.25 -9.45 -9.14
N TYR A 277 5.56 -8.78 -8.04
CA TYR A 277 6.32 -9.35 -6.94
C TYR A 277 5.82 -8.82 -5.59
N MET A 278 5.90 -9.67 -4.57
CA MET A 278 5.78 -9.27 -3.17
C MET A 278 7.11 -9.57 -2.48
N THR A 279 7.66 -8.58 -1.79
CA THR A 279 8.88 -8.73 -0.99
C THR A 279 8.51 -8.72 0.49
N LEU A 280 8.99 -9.69 1.24
CA LEU A 280 8.74 -9.90 2.67
C LEU A 280 10.01 -9.56 3.46
N GLY A 281 9.87 -8.93 4.62
CA GLY A 281 10.97 -8.61 5.52
C GLY A 281 11.87 -7.47 5.07
N GLY A 282 11.51 -6.74 4.02
CA GLY A 282 12.23 -5.54 3.59
C GLY A 282 11.83 -5.07 2.19
N ILE A 283 12.73 -4.29 1.59
CA ILE A 283 12.57 -3.71 0.25
C ILE A 283 13.58 -4.35 -0.68
N ASN A 284 13.12 -4.90 -1.81
CA ASN A 284 14.02 -5.36 -2.86
C ASN A 284 14.36 -4.20 -3.80
N THR A 285 15.59 -3.68 -3.69
CA THR A 285 16.04 -2.50 -4.45
C THR A 285 16.19 -2.73 -5.95
N SER A 286 16.19 -3.98 -6.41
CA SER A 286 16.21 -4.28 -7.85
C SER A 286 14.86 -4.09 -8.54
N LEU A 287 13.77 -3.98 -7.76
CA LEU A 287 12.41 -3.86 -8.30
C LEU A 287 11.95 -2.42 -8.50
N TYR A 288 12.63 -1.43 -7.92
CA TYR A 288 12.29 -0.02 -8.09
C TYR A 288 13.43 0.77 -8.72
N HIS A 289 13.10 1.85 -9.42
CA HIS A 289 14.10 2.74 -10.01
C HIS A 289 14.88 3.46 -8.90
N THR A 290 16.12 3.05 -8.70
CA THR A 290 16.98 3.47 -7.57
C THR A 290 17.38 4.94 -7.57
N ASN A 291 17.01 5.71 -8.59
CA ASN A 291 17.39 7.12 -8.72
C ASN A 291 16.38 8.09 -8.08
N LYS A 292 15.28 7.59 -7.52
CA LYS A 292 14.29 8.40 -6.78
C LYS A 292 14.15 7.88 -5.35
N PRO A 293 14.00 8.78 -4.35
CA PRO A 293 13.75 8.36 -2.98
C PRO A 293 12.37 7.69 -2.84
N ILE A 294 12.26 6.78 -1.88
CA ILE A 294 10.96 6.26 -1.43
C ILE A 294 10.37 7.28 -0.46
N HIS A 295 9.14 7.70 -0.71
CA HIS A 295 8.38 8.56 0.19
C HIS A 295 7.47 7.70 1.08
N TYR A 296 7.31 8.13 2.33
CA TYR A 296 6.48 7.43 3.31
C TYR A 296 5.45 8.38 3.91
N THR A 297 4.22 7.91 4.00
CA THR A 297 3.15 8.52 4.79
C THR A 297 2.89 7.66 6.03
N LYS A 298 2.35 8.27 7.10
CA LYS A 298 1.97 7.52 8.31
C LYS A 298 0.73 6.68 8.08
N ILE A 299 0.70 5.52 8.73
CA ILE A 299 -0.52 4.74 8.92
C ILE A 299 -1.28 5.34 10.10
N VAL A 300 -2.55 5.68 9.89
CA VAL A 300 -3.37 6.42 10.87
C VAL A 300 -3.86 5.53 11.99
N GLU A 301 -4.29 4.32 11.62
CA GLU A 301 -4.86 3.32 12.52
C GLU A 301 -4.43 1.94 12.01
N GLU A 302 -3.90 1.11 12.91
CA GLU A 302 -3.54 -0.28 12.61
C GLU A 302 -4.80 -1.16 12.52
N ARG A 303 -5.59 -0.93 11.47
CA ARG A 303 -6.80 -1.68 11.12
C ARG A 303 -6.79 -2.10 9.66
N PHE A 304 -7.03 -1.16 8.74
CA PHE A 304 -6.54 -1.29 7.37
C PHE A 304 -5.20 -0.55 7.26
N PHE A 305 -4.60 -0.52 6.08
CA PHE A 305 -3.51 0.42 5.78
C PHE A 305 -4.09 1.82 5.53
N ASN A 306 -4.61 2.46 6.59
CA ASN A 306 -5.23 3.77 6.54
C ASN A 306 -4.19 4.87 6.32
N VAL A 307 -4.40 5.73 5.34
CA VAL A 307 -3.55 6.91 5.06
C VAL A 307 -4.39 8.17 5.02
N LEU A 308 -3.75 9.35 5.01
CA LEU A 308 -4.45 10.64 4.88
C LEU A 308 -4.06 11.36 3.59
N LEU A 309 -5.07 11.65 2.78
CA LEU A 309 -4.96 12.58 1.66
C LEU A 309 -5.07 14.01 2.19
N THR A 310 -4.07 14.82 1.86
CA THR A 310 -4.01 16.25 2.19
C THR A 310 -4.53 17.11 1.05
N ASP A 311 -4.38 16.63 -0.18
CA ASP A 311 -4.82 17.34 -1.38
C ASP A 311 -5.06 16.40 -2.55
N ILE A 312 -5.96 16.79 -3.44
CA ILE A 312 -6.17 16.14 -4.73
C ILE A 312 -6.17 17.21 -5.83
N SER A 313 -5.44 16.97 -6.92
CA SER A 313 -5.54 17.78 -8.14
C SER A 313 -5.71 16.91 -9.38
N VAL A 314 -6.35 17.50 -10.41
CA VAL A 314 -6.53 16.89 -11.74
C VAL A 314 -5.82 17.79 -12.74
N GLY A 315 -4.72 17.29 -13.31
CA GLY A 315 -3.74 18.12 -13.99
C GLY A 315 -3.28 19.26 -13.08
N ASP A 316 -3.36 20.49 -13.57
CA ASP A 316 -2.96 21.70 -12.83
C ASP A 316 -4.08 22.23 -11.90
N ARG A 317 -5.27 21.61 -11.90
CA ARG A 317 -6.44 22.08 -11.14
C ARG A 317 -6.56 21.36 -9.80
N LYS A 318 -6.26 22.06 -8.72
CA LYS A 318 -6.55 21.62 -7.35
C LYS A 318 -8.06 21.55 -7.09
N LEU A 319 -8.53 20.48 -6.44
CA LEU A 319 -9.93 20.39 -6.04
C LEU A 319 -10.22 21.35 -4.89
N ASN A 320 -11.24 22.19 -5.05
CA ASN A 320 -11.69 23.09 -3.99
C ASN A 320 -12.63 22.38 -3.01
N ILE A 321 -12.10 21.35 -2.33
CA ILE A 321 -12.82 20.49 -1.39
C ILE A 321 -11.98 20.39 -0.12
N SER A 322 -12.63 20.40 1.04
CA SER A 322 -11.94 20.20 2.32
C SER A 322 -11.26 18.82 2.36
N CYS A 323 -10.03 18.75 2.87
CA CYS A 323 -9.33 17.47 2.98
C CYS A 323 -10.07 16.42 3.82
N LYS A 324 -10.96 16.83 4.73
CA LYS A 324 -11.83 15.89 5.47
C LYS A 324 -12.70 15.04 4.54
N GLU A 325 -13.19 15.64 3.45
CA GLU A 325 -14.05 14.96 2.47
C GLU A 325 -13.27 13.90 1.67
N PHE A 326 -11.97 14.11 1.41
CA PHE A 326 -11.12 13.12 0.74
C PHE A 326 -10.98 11.82 1.55
N ASN A 327 -11.12 11.94 2.86
CA ASN A 327 -10.85 10.86 3.82
C ASN A 327 -12.13 10.38 4.52
N THR A 328 -13.32 10.67 3.98
CA THR A 328 -14.60 10.26 4.61
C THR A 328 -15.10 8.93 4.04
N ASP A 329 -15.35 7.89 4.84
CA ASP A 329 -15.04 7.75 6.27
C ASP A 329 -13.57 7.37 6.54
N LYS A 330 -12.85 6.92 5.49
CA LYS A 330 -11.43 6.53 5.54
C LYS A 330 -10.81 6.55 4.14
N THR A 331 -9.48 6.56 4.09
CA THR A 331 -8.70 6.27 2.88
C THR A 331 -7.76 5.11 3.18
N ILE A 332 -7.80 4.06 2.34
CA ILE A 332 -7.01 2.84 2.53
C ILE A 332 -6.21 2.50 1.28
N VAL A 333 -5.10 1.79 1.46
CA VAL A 333 -4.36 1.15 0.36
C VAL A 333 -4.78 -0.31 0.28
N ASP A 334 -5.49 -0.68 -0.79
CA ASP A 334 -6.15 -1.97 -0.94
C ASP A 334 -5.78 -2.65 -2.28
N SER A 335 -4.93 -3.68 -2.22
CA SER A 335 -4.57 -4.50 -3.38
C SER A 335 -5.64 -5.53 -3.79
N GLY A 336 -6.65 -5.76 -2.95
CA GLY A 336 -7.82 -6.59 -3.25
C GLY A 336 -8.89 -5.87 -4.09
N THR A 337 -8.75 -4.55 -4.26
CA THR A 337 -9.69 -3.72 -5.02
C THR A 337 -9.08 -3.25 -6.35
N THR A 338 -9.83 -3.43 -7.45
CA THR A 338 -9.37 -3.07 -8.82
C THR A 338 -9.35 -1.57 -9.07
N ASP A 339 -10.43 -0.88 -8.71
CA ASP A 339 -10.65 0.53 -9.05
C ASP A 339 -10.25 1.46 -7.89
N ILE A 340 -9.97 2.72 -8.21
CA ILE A 340 -9.78 3.78 -7.22
C ILE A 340 -11.15 4.35 -6.85
N TYR A 341 -11.58 4.11 -5.63
CA TYR A 341 -12.84 4.62 -5.14
C TYR A 341 -12.66 5.97 -4.45
N PHE A 342 -13.45 6.96 -4.87
CA PHE A 342 -13.53 8.27 -4.23
C PHE A 342 -14.91 8.47 -3.59
N PRO A 343 -15.00 9.18 -2.46
CA PRO A 343 -16.27 9.64 -1.92
C PRO A 343 -17.06 10.44 -2.96
N GLU A 344 -18.39 10.32 -2.98
CA GLU A 344 -19.27 10.89 -4.03
C GLU A 344 -18.92 12.35 -4.38
N LYS A 345 -18.82 13.22 -3.38
CA LYS A 345 -18.49 14.65 -3.57
C LYS A 345 -17.13 14.86 -4.26
N VAL A 346 -16.16 14.01 -3.94
CA VAL A 346 -14.80 14.06 -4.51
C VAL A 346 -14.82 13.48 -5.93
N PHE A 347 -15.52 12.37 -6.13
CA PHE A 347 -15.72 11.75 -7.43
C PHE A 347 -16.34 12.73 -8.43
N GLU A 348 -17.45 13.39 -8.07
CA GLU A 348 -18.11 14.36 -8.95
C GLU A 348 -17.19 15.53 -9.31
N ALA A 349 -16.41 16.05 -8.35
CA ALA A 349 -15.46 17.12 -8.64
C ALA A 349 -14.31 16.68 -9.56
N ILE A 350 -13.82 15.44 -9.41
CA ILE A 350 -12.85 14.86 -10.35
C ILE A 350 -13.48 14.72 -11.73
N LYS A 351 -14.68 14.14 -11.82
CA LYS A 351 -15.44 13.97 -13.06
C LYS A 351 -15.67 15.30 -13.79
N ASP A 352 -16.01 16.36 -13.06
CA ASP A 352 -16.17 17.71 -13.59
C ASP A 352 -14.85 18.24 -14.20
N CYS A 353 -13.73 18.03 -13.50
CA CYS A 353 -12.41 18.42 -14.02
C CYS A 353 -12.08 17.66 -15.31
N PHE A 354 -12.25 16.34 -15.34
CA PHE A 354 -12.02 15.57 -16.57
C PHE A 354 -12.95 16.01 -17.71
N THR A 355 -14.22 16.25 -17.42
CA THR A 355 -15.20 16.72 -18.42
C THR A 355 -14.80 18.08 -19.00
N GLU A 356 -14.22 18.97 -18.19
CA GLU A 356 -13.66 20.23 -18.66
C GLU A 356 -12.42 20.03 -19.53
N TYR A 357 -11.47 19.18 -19.10
CA TYR A 357 -10.29 18.83 -19.90
C TYR A 357 -10.67 18.26 -21.27
N PHE A 358 -11.68 17.40 -21.33
CA PHE A 358 -12.14 16.78 -22.58
C PHE A 358 -12.74 17.78 -23.57
N LYS A 359 -13.33 18.88 -23.12
CA LYS A 359 -13.78 19.96 -24.02
C LYS A 359 -12.61 20.60 -24.79
N GLY A 360 -11.39 20.51 -24.26
CA GLY A 360 -10.19 21.11 -24.84
C GLY A 360 -9.55 20.32 -25.98
N GLY A 361 -10.03 19.12 -26.32
CA GLY A 361 -9.41 18.35 -27.41
C GLY A 361 -9.82 16.89 -27.56
N LEU A 362 -10.72 16.35 -26.74
CA LEU A 362 -11.16 14.97 -26.91
C LEU A 362 -12.15 14.86 -28.09
N PRO A 363 -11.84 14.09 -29.14
CA PRO A 363 -12.66 14.00 -30.36
C PRO A 363 -13.92 13.13 -30.20
N ILE A 364 -14.28 12.76 -28.97
CA ILE A 364 -15.44 11.91 -28.66
C ILE A 364 -16.25 12.50 -27.51
N VAL A 365 -17.56 12.29 -27.58
CA VAL A 365 -18.45 12.57 -26.45
C VAL A 365 -18.31 11.44 -25.43
N VAL A 366 -17.94 11.80 -24.20
CA VAL A 366 -17.91 10.86 -23.08
C VAL A 366 -19.33 10.66 -22.56
N PRO A 367 -19.91 9.46 -22.69
CA PRO A 367 -21.28 9.19 -22.25
C PRO A 367 -21.33 9.00 -20.73
N GLU A 368 -22.48 9.22 -20.09
CA GLU A 368 -22.61 9.12 -18.63
C GLU A 368 -22.31 7.70 -18.14
N GLU A 369 -22.67 6.71 -18.94
CA GLU A 369 -22.41 5.29 -18.71
C GLU A 369 -20.92 4.95 -18.62
N PHE A 370 -20.04 5.81 -19.14
CA PHE A 370 -18.59 5.66 -18.94
C PHE A 370 -18.19 5.95 -17.49
N TRP A 371 -18.78 6.98 -16.88
CA TRP A 371 -18.45 7.42 -15.51
C TRP A 371 -18.84 6.40 -14.45
N ILE A 372 -19.93 5.69 -14.71
CA ILE A 372 -20.40 4.56 -13.89
C ILE A 372 -19.89 3.21 -14.43
N GLY A 373 -18.98 3.25 -15.41
CA GLY A 373 -18.31 2.13 -16.09
C GLY A 373 -19.22 0.98 -16.53
N GLU A 374 -20.44 1.32 -16.93
CA GLU A 374 -21.34 0.47 -17.71
C GLU A 374 -20.96 0.48 -19.21
N ARG A 375 -20.20 1.49 -19.64
CA ARG A 375 -19.76 1.63 -21.03
C ARG A 375 -18.27 1.93 -21.15
N LYS A 376 -17.61 1.24 -22.07
CA LYS A 376 -16.22 1.54 -22.47
C LYS A 376 -16.21 2.60 -23.56
N LEU A 377 -15.19 3.46 -23.56
CA LEU A 377 -14.89 4.31 -24.73
C LEU A 377 -14.11 3.46 -25.74
N LEU A 378 -14.45 3.58 -27.03
CA LEU A 378 -13.78 2.82 -28.09
C LEU A 378 -12.93 3.75 -28.93
N TRP A 379 -11.73 3.31 -29.29
CA TRP A 379 -10.78 4.09 -30.06
C TRP A 379 -9.99 3.24 -31.05
N GLN A 380 -9.42 3.84 -32.09
CA GLN A 380 -8.53 3.10 -32.99
C GLN A 380 -7.18 2.85 -32.31
N ALA A 381 -6.71 1.61 -32.34
CA ALA A 381 -5.45 1.20 -31.71
C ALA A 381 -4.24 2.05 -32.16
N ALA A 382 -4.25 2.49 -33.42
CA ALA A 382 -3.18 3.31 -33.99
C ALA A 382 -3.00 4.68 -33.30
N HIS A 383 -4.02 5.19 -32.61
CA HIS A 383 -4.03 6.53 -32.01
C HIS A 383 -4.11 6.46 -30.47
N VAL A 384 -3.65 5.36 -29.84
CA VAL A 384 -3.72 5.18 -28.38
C VAL A 384 -2.84 6.15 -27.59
N GLU A 385 -1.73 6.61 -28.17
CA GLU A 385 -0.86 7.59 -27.51
C GLU A 385 -1.47 9.00 -27.49
N GLU A 386 -2.10 9.42 -28.59
CA GLU A 386 -2.77 10.72 -28.72
C GLU A 386 -3.93 10.88 -27.72
N ILE A 387 -4.60 9.77 -27.39
CA ILE A 387 -5.69 9.80 -26.41
C ILE A 387 -5.15 9.91 -24.98
N TYR A 388 -3.97 9.34 -24.63
CA TYR A 388 -3.37 9.56 -23.31
C TYR A 388 -3.08 11.05 -23.05
N GLU A 389 -2.70 11.80 -24.09
CA GLU A 389 -2.48 13.25 -24.00
C GLU A 389 -3.77 14.03 -23.70
N CYS A 390 -4.94 13.48 -24.01
CA CYS A 390 -6.23 14.08 -23.73
C CYS A 390 -6.71 13.88 -22.29
N PHE A 391 -6.05 12.99 -21.53
CA PHE A 391 -6.45 12.64 -20.17
C PHE A 391 -5.54 13.34 -19.15
N PRO A 392 -6.10 14.10 -18.20
CA PRO A 392 -5.30 14.68 -17.14
C PRO A 392 -4.78 13.61 -16.17
N THR A 393 -3.63 13.89 -15.53
CA THR A 393 -3.10 13.08 -14.43
C THR A 393 -3.84 13.41 -13.14
N ILE A 394 -4.17 12.40 -12.32
CA ILE A 394 -4.69 12.63 -10.96
C ILE A 394 -3.50 12.66 -10.00
N HIS A 395 -3.41 13.70 -9.19
CA HIS A 395 -2.37 13.86 -8.18
C HIS A 395 -2.96 13.69 -6.79
N LEU A 396 -2.42 12.75 -6.02
CA LEU A 396 -2.81 12.49 -4.62
C LEU A 396 -1.67 12.94 -3.70
N SER A 397 -1.90 13.96 -2.88
CA SER A 397 -0.87 14.47 -1.96
C SER A 397 -1.07 13.93 -0.55
N MET A 398 0.03 13.53 0.10
CA MET A 398 0.06 12.97 1.44
C MET A 398 1.17 13.67 2.26
N ALA A 399 0.98 13.74 3.57
CA ALA A 399 1.99 14.29 4.48
C ALA A 399 3.18 13.34 4.60
N ASP A 400 4.39 13.89 4.68
CA ASP A 400 5.60 13.10 4.95
C ASP A 400 5.58 12.57 6.40
N HIS A 401 6.03 11.32 6.58
CA HIS A 401 6.03 10.68 7.89
C HIS A 401 6.93 11.34 8.94
N GLN A 402 8.03 11.98 8.55
CA GLN A 402 8.95 12.65 9.48
C GLN A 402 8.52 14.08 9.75
N ASN A 403 8.01 14.76 8.72
CA ASN A 403 7.60 16.15 8.81
C ASN A 403 6.22 16.37 8.20
N SER A 404 5.20 16.47 9.04
CA SER A 404 3.81 16.69 8.60
C SER A 404 3.57 18.04 7.93
N SER A 405 4.51 18.99 8.00
CA SER A 405 4.46 20.24 7.24
C SER A 405 5.02 20.10 5.82
N GLN A 406 5.64 18.96 5.50
CA GLN A 406 6.03 18.59 4.14
C GLN A 406 5.05 17.57 3.56
N GLN A 407 4.90 17.60 2.25
CA GLN A 407 4.06 16.68 1.51
C GLN A 407 4.82 16.10 0.32
N PHE A 408 4.41 14.92 -0.10
CA PHE A 408 4.77 14.34 -1.38
C PHE A 408 3.49 14.03 -2.16
N THR A 409 3.62 13.95 -3.48
CA THR A 409 2.49 13.77 -4.38
C THR A 409 2.70 12.53 -5.23
N LEU A 410 1.74 11.61 -5.16
CA LEU A 410 1.63 10.46 -6.04
C LEU A 410 0.87 10.87 -7.31
N ALA A 411 1.50 10.70 -8.47
CA ALA A 411 0.88 10.97 -9.77
C ALA A 411 0.32 9.67 -10.37
N ILE A 412 -1.01 9.63 -10.56
CA ILE A 412 -1.72 8.54 -11.22
C ILE A 412 -1.97 8.95 -12.67
N VAL A 413 -1.10 8.47 -13.54
CA VAL A 413 -1.08 8.82 -14.96
C VAL A 413 -2.19 8.10 -15.74
N PRO A 414 -2.61 8.64 -16.91
CA PRO A 414 -3.62 8.03 -17.78
C PRO A 414 -3.45 6.53 -18.05
N GLN A 415 -2.21 6.05 -18.19
CA GLN A 415 -1.88 4.65 -18.43
C GLN A 415 -2.16 3.72 -17.23
N VAL A 416 -2.27 4.27 -16.02
CA VAL A 416 -2.62 3.53 -14.80
C VAL A 416 -4.14 3.53 -14.61
N ILE A 417 -4.81 4.65 -14.92
CA ILE A 417 -6.26 4.78 -14.77
C ILE A 417 -7.05 4.15 -15.92
N THR A 418 -6.38 3.44 -16.85
CA THR A 418 -7.01 2.83 -18.02
C THR A 418 -6.35 1.51 -18.40
N TYR A 419 -7.16 0.59 -18.93
CA TYR A 419 -6.67 -0.65 -19.52
C TYR A 419 -7.35 -0.90 -20.86
N SER A 420 -6.54 -1.22 -21.86
CA SER A 420 -6.95 -1.62 -23.19
C SER A 420 -7.46 -3.05 -23.21
N THR A 421 -8.67 -3.30 -23.71
CA THR A 421 -9.10 -4.66 -24.08
C THR A 421 -9.27 -4.77 -25.59
N TYR A 422 -8.44 -5.57 -26.27
CA TYR A 422 -8.66 -5.88 -27.68
C TYR A 422 -9.82 -6.87 -27.83
N SER A 423 -10.82 -6.49 -28.63
CA SER A 423 -11.73 -7.46 -29.21
C SER A 423 -11.00 -8.15 -30.37
N SER A 424 -10.99 -9.48 -30.39
CA SER A 424 -10.42 -10.30 -31.48
C SER A 424 -11.04 -10.04 -32.85
N ARG A 425 -12.06 -9.18 -32.94
CA ARG A 425 -12.77 -8.80 -34.17
C ARG A 425 -12.57 -7.34 -34.59
N SER A 426 -11.81 -6.53 -33.86
CA SER A 426 -11.63 -5.11 -34.19
C SER A 426 -10.21 -4.60 -33.93
N THR A 427 -9.70 -3.74 -34.82
CA THR A 427 -8.49 -2.91 -34.62
C THR A 427 -8.72 -1.77 -33.60
N ALA A 428 -9.75 -1.88 -32.78
CA ALA A 428 -10.15 -0.87 -31.81
C ALA A 428 -9.67 -1.26 -30.40
N GLY A 429 -8.98 -0.34 -29.73
CA GLY A 429 -8.73 -0.39 -28.30
C GLY A 429 -9.96 0.09 -27.53
N CYS A 430 -10.16 -0.45 -26.34
CA CYS A 430 -11.24 -0.02 -25.43
C CYS A 430 -10.63 0.66 -24.21
N TRP A 431 -11.22 1.78 -23.79
CA TRP A 431 -10.86 2.52 -22.59
C TRP A 431 -11.90 2.26 -21.50
N CYS A 432 -11.42 1.86 -20.33
CA CYS A 432 -12.22 1.71 -19.12
C CYS A 432 -11.70 2.71 -18.09
N GLN A 433 -12.61 3.34 -17.36
CA GLN A 433 -12.25 4.17 -16.22
C GLN A 433 -11.92 3.27 -15.03
N VAL A 434 -10.81 3.58 -14.35
CA VAL A 434 -10.35 2.86 -13.14
C VAL A 434 -10.57 3.70 -11.89
N PHE A 435 -11.48 4.69 -11.92
CA PHE A 435 -11.94 5.39 -10.73
C PHE A 435 -13.46 5.46 -10.67
N ARG A 436 -14.02 5.32 -9.47
CA ARG A 436 -15.44 5.11 -9.23
C ARG A 436 -15.94 5.93 -8.04
N ASN A 437 -17.23 6.20 -8.02
CA ASN A 437 -17.92 6.60 -6.80
C ASN A 437 -17.98 5.40 -5.84
N THR A 438 -17.69 5.62 -4.56
CA THR A 438 -18.02 4.68 -3.50
C THR A 438 -19.55 4.52 -3.40
N VAL A 439 -20.09 3.46 -3.98
CA VAL A 439 -21.44 3.00 -3.62
C VAL A 439 -21.24 2.07 -2.42
N TRP A 440 -21.35 2.63 -1.21
CA TRP A 440 -21.35 1.83 0.03
C TRP A 440 -22.70 1.17 0.25
#